data_AF-A0ABD2MV74-F1
#
_entry.id   AF-A0ABD2MV74-F1
#
_cell.length_a   1.000
_cell.length_b   1.000
_cell.length_c   1.000
_cell.angle_alpha   90.00
_cell.angle_beta   90.00
_cell.angle_gamma   90.00
#
_symmetry.space_group_name_H-M   'P 1'
#
loop_
_entity.id
_entity.type
_entity.pdbx_description
1 polymer ?
#
loop_
_entity_poly.entity_id
_entity_poly.type
_entity_poly.pdbx_seq_one_letter_code
_entity_poly.pdbx_strand_id
1 'polypeptide(L)'
;MIKIVEEKMINGTDTTFDQLINIIKDAKTECTKEYYPKINPLNIWIKPEYLNLIKTRDKKYVRWKQLQNDFIKDFIWAKTASNNLMRKLKGEYTENKFEQAKGNSKNTWDVLNNICGRETRQRRN
;
A
#
# COMPACT_ATOMS: atom_id res chain seq x y z
N MET A 1 3.02 7.40 -36.86
CA MET A 1 1.75 7.10 -36.16
C MET A 1 0.52 7.61 -36.90
N ILE A 2 0.53 8.81 -37.50
CA ILE A 2 -0.65 9.39 -38.15
C ILE A 2 -1.06 8.66 -39.45
N LYS A 3 -0.12 8.23 -40.30
CA LYS A 3 -0.42 7.54 -41.57
C LYS A 3 -1.03 6.13 -41.45
N ILE A 4 -0.87 5.46 -40.31
CA ILE A 4 -1.40 4.09 -40.08
C ILE A 4 -2.89 4.12 -39.72
N VAL A 5 -3.38 5.28 -39.24
CA VAL A 5 -4.76 5.47 -38.79
C VAL A 5 -5.70 5.70 -39.98
N GLU A 6 -5.22 6.32 -41.06
CA GLU A 6 -6.04 6.68 -42.22
C GLU A 6 -6.35 5.48 -43.14
N GLU A 7 -5.41 4.55 -43.35
CA GLU A 7 -5.63 3.37 -44.22
C GLU A 7 -6.64 2.37 -43.64
N LYS A 8 -6.87 2.37 -42.33
CA LYS A 8 -7.78 1.43 -41.65
C LYS A 8 -9.25 1.85 -41.64
N MET A 9 -9.58 3.05 -42.10
CA MET A 9 -10.96 3.56 -42.09
C MET A 9 -11.79 3.20 -43.34
N ILE A 10 -11.19 2.62 -44.38
CA ILE A 10 -11.87 2.40 -45.67
C ILE A 10 -12.61 1.05 -45.74
N ASN A 11 -12.31 0.08 -44.88
CA ASN A 11 -12.92 -1.26 -44.95
C ASN A 11 -13.46 -1.72 -43.59
N GLY A 12 -14.79 -1.70 -43.41
CA GLY A 12 -15.49 -2.43 -42.34
C GLY A 12 -16.19 -1.54 -41.31
N THR A 13 -17.45 -1.18 -41.61
CA THR A 13 -18.28 -0.31 -40.77
C THR A 13 -18.83 -0.96 -39.49
N ASP A 14 -18.62 -2.27 -39.28
CA ASP A 14 -19.09 -2.97 -38.07
C ASP A 14 -17.97 -3.25 -37.04
N THR A 15 -16.71 -3.06 -37.41
CA THR A 15 -15.54 -3.39 -36.56
C THR A 15 -15.13 -2.29 -35.58
N THR A 16 -15.57 -1.05 -35.78
CA THR A 16 -15.11 0.12 -35.01
C THR A 16 -15.75 0.21 -33.63
N PHE A 17 -17.03 -0.18 -33.51
CA PHE A 17 -17.74 -0.17 -32.23
C PHE A 17 -17.24 -1.29 -31.29
N ASP A 18 -17.01 -2.48 -31.83
CA ASP A 18 -16.42 -3.60 -31.07
C ASP A 18 -14.99 -3.29 -30.61
N GLN A 19 -14.20 -2.62 -31.45
CA GLN A 19 -12.88 -2.11 -31.07
C GLN A 19 -12.97 -1.09 -29.93
N LEU A 20 -13.94 -0.17 -29.97
CA LEU A 20 -14.17 0.79 -28.89
C LEU A 20 -14.57 0.09 -27.58
N ILE A 21 -15.47 -0.90 -27.65
CA ILE A 21 -15.87 -1.70 -26.50
C ILE A 21 -14.67 -2.40 -25.88
N ASN A 22 -13.80 -2.98 -26.72
CA ASN A 22 -12.59 -3.65 -26.26
C ASN A 22 -11.60 -2.67 -25.62
N ILE A 23 -11.39 -1.50 -26.22
CA ILE A 23 -10.54 -0.44 -25.63
C ILE A 23 -11.09 0.01 -24.27
N ILE A 24 -12.41 0.18 -24.13
CA ILE A 24 -13.04 0.57 -22.86
C ILE A 24 -12.91 -0.55 -21.82
N LYS A 25 -13.08 -1.82 -22.22
CA LYS A 25 -12.89 -2.98 -21.33
C LYS A 25 -11.43 -3.09 -20.88
N ASP A 26 -10.49 -2.94 -21.80
CA ASP A 26 -9.05 -3.00 -21.51
C ASP A 26 -8.63 -1.85 -20.59
N ALA A 27 -9.06 -0.61 -20.89
CA ALA A 27 -8.84 0.54 -20.02
C ALA A 27 -9.47 0.32 -18.64
N LYS A 28 -10.69 -0.22 -18.56
CA LYS A 28 -11.34 -0.54 -17.28
C LYS A 28 -10.55 -1.58 -16.50
N THR A 29 -10.11 -2.67 -17.13
CA THR A 29 -9.32 -3.71 -16.45
C THR A 29 -7.97 -3.16 -15.99
N GLU A 30 -7.29 -2.36 -16.80
CA GLU A 30 -6.02 -1.75 -16.46
C GLU A 30 -6.13 -0.71 -15.33
N CYS A 31 -7.18 0.12 -15.36
CA CYS A 31 -7.45 1.08 -14.29
C CYS A 31 -7.97 0.43 -13.00
N THR A 32 -8.56 -0.76 -13.07
CA THR A 32 -9.04 -1.51 -11.89
C THR A 32 -8.05 -2.55 -11.38
N LYS A 33 -6.86 -2.68 -11.99
CA LYS A 33 -5.79 -3.54 -11.47
C LYS A 33 -5.51 -3.17 -10.01
N GLU A 34 -5.88 -4.05 -9.10
CA GLU A 34 -5.56 -3.91 -7.70
C GLU A 34 -4.08 -4.22 -7.49
N TYR A 35 -3.28 -3.17 -7.32
CA TYR A 35 -1.90 -3.33 -6.90
C TYR A 35 -1.85 -3.64 -5.41
N TYR A 36 -1.55 -4.90 -5.08
CA TYR A 36 -1.23 -5.28 -3.71
C TYR A 36 0.20 -4.84 -3.38
N PRO A 37 0.41 -4.05 -2.31
CA PRO A 37 1.76 -3.70 -1.90
C PRO A 37 2.48 -4.98 -1.46
N LYS A 38 3.69 -5.19 -1.98
CA LYS A 38 4.58 -6.26 -1.47
C LYS A 38 4.99 -5.90 -0.06
N ILE A 39 4.35 -6.52 0.94
CA ILE A 39 4.69 -6.33 2.35
C ILE A 39 6.00 -7.10 2.60
N ASN A 40 7.02 -6.40 3.09
CA ASN A 40 8.27 -7.04 3.51
C ASN A 40 7.96 -8.09 4.62
N PRO A 41 8.51 -9.31 4.55
CA PRO A 41 8.37 -10.32 5.60
C PRO A 41 8.72 -9.85 7.02
N LEU A 42 9.50 -8.77 7.18
CA LEU A 42 9.80 -8.18 8.49
C LEU A 42 8.65 -7.33 9.06
N ASN A 43 7.65 -6.99 8.24
CA ASN A 43 6.51 -6.16 8.61
C ASN A 43 5.19 -6.96 8.71
N ILE A 44 5.25 -8.16 9.29
CA ILE A 44 4.09 -9.06 9.46
C ILE A 44 2.96 -8.42 10.28
N TRP A 45 3.26 -7.39 11.10
CA TRP A 45 2.28 -6.65 11.87
C TRP A 45 1.33 -5.78 11.00
N ILE A 46 1.60 -5.62 9.71
CA ILE A 46 0.75 -4.84 8.79
C ILE A 46 -0.50 -5.66 8.43
N LYS A 47 -1.62 -5.32 9.06
CA LYS A 47 -2.96 -5.89 8.74
C LYS A 47 -3.65 -5.11 7.60
N PRO A 48 -4.57 -5.72 6.83
CA PRO A 48 -5.32 -5.04 5.77
C PRO A 48 -6.07 -3.77 6.23
N GLU A 49 -6.59 -3.79 7.45
CA GLU A 49 -7.27 -2.65 8.07
C GLU A 49 -6.36 -1.40 8.18
N TYR A 50 -5.09 -1.61 8.53
CA TYR A 50 -4.11 -0.54 8.59
C TYR A 50 -3.77 0.03 7.22
N LEU A 51 -3.69 -0.83 6.19
CA LEU A 51 -3.51 -0.40 4.81
C LEU A 51 -4.69 0.44 4.32
N ASN A 52 -5.92 0.08 4.67
CA ASN A 52 -7.12 0.86 4.32
C ASN A 52 -7.11 2.24 4.98
N LEU A 53 -6.65 2.33 6.23
CA LEU A 53 -6.46 3.60 6.93
C LEU A 53 -5.38 4.48 6.29
N ILE A 54 -4.24 3.90 5.88
CA ILE A 54 -3.21 4.62 5.12
C ILE A 54 -3.77 5.15 3.79
N LYS A 55 -4.46 4.30 3.01
CA LYS A 55 -5.10 4.72 1.76
C LYS A 55 -6.05 5.89 1.99
N THR A 56 -6.83 5.85 3.06
CA THR A 56 -7.77 6.92 3.44
C THR A 56 -7.03 8.21 3.83
N ARG A 57 -5.97 8.10 4.62
CA ARG A 57 -5.10 9.23 5.00
C ARG A 57 -4.50 9.89 3.76
N ASP A 58 -4.00 9.10 2.81
CA ASP A 58 -3.32 9.61 1.62
C ASP A 58 -4.31 10.31 0.66
N LYS A 59 -5.50 9.74 0.48
CA LYS A 59 -6.60 10.41 -0.25
C LYS A 59 -6.93 11.77 0.37
N LYS A 60 -7.03 11.83 1.71
CA LYS A 60 -7.30 13.07 2.44
C LYS A 60 -6.15 14.07 2.34
N TYR A 61 -4.89 13.61 2.34
CA TYR A 61 -3.72 14.45 2.14
C TYR A 61 -3.72 15.12 0.77
N VAL A 62 -3.96 14.34 -0.30
CA VAL A 62 -4.04 14.86 -1.67
C VAL A 62 -5.15 15.91 -1.77
N ARG A 63 -6.34 15.60 -1.23
CA ARG A 63 -7.49 16.52 -1.23
C ARG A 63 -7.20 17.83 -0.48
N TRP A 64 -6.61 17.74 0.72
CA TRP A 64 -6.20 18.90 1.51
C TRP A 64 -5.17 19.75 0.77
N LYS A 65 -4.16 19.12 0.15
CA LYS A 65 -3.10 19.81 -0.58
C LYS A 65 -3.62 20.55 -1.82
N GLN A 66 -4.64 20.00 -2.48
CA GLN A 66 -5.25 20.58 -3.69
C GLN A 66 -6.18 21.76 -3.40
N LEU A 67 -6.98 21.67 -2.33
CA LEU A 67 -8.05 22.65 -2.06
C LEU A 67 -7.71 23.67 -0.95
N GLN A 68 -6.50 23.59 -0.38
CA GLN A 68 -5.87 24.55 0.54
C GLN A 68 -6.77 25.31 1.54
N ASN A 69 -7.90 24.77 1.99
CA ASN A 69 -8.50 24.95 3.33
C ASN A 69 -9.76 24.08 3.54
N ASP A 70 -10.18 23.99 4.80
CA ASP A 70 -11.24 23.17 5.42
C ASP A 70 -10.96 21.68 5.69
N PHE A 71 -10.23 20.97 4.83
CA PHE A 71 -10.01 19.52 5.01
C PHE A 71 -8.83 19.13 5.92
N ILE A 72 -8.17 20.12 6.54
CA ILE A 72 -7.00 19.85 7.39
C ILE A 72 -7.35 18.99 8.61
N LYS A 73 -8.53 19.23 9.23
CA LYS A 73 -9.00 18.47 10.39
C LYS A 73 -9.19 17.00 10.04
N ASP A 74 -9.77 16.72 8.87
CA ASP A 74 -9.99 15.36 8.39
C ASP A 74 -8.69 14.60 8.15
N PHE A 75 -7.69 15.29 7.58
CA PHE A 75 -6.36 14.73 7.38
C PHE A 75 -5.67 14.46 8.73
N ILE A 76 -5.70 15.41 9.66
CA ILE A 76 -5.11 15.26 11.00
C ILE A 76 -5.76 14.07 11.73
N TRP A 77 -7.08 13.97 11.71
CA TRP A 77 -7.79 12.84 12.30
C TRP A 77 -7.36 11.50 11.69
N ALA A 78 -7.31 11.40 10.36
CA ALA A 78 -6.90 10.17 9.68
C ALA A 78 -5.43 9.80 9.96
N LYS A 79 -4.55 10.80 10.07
CA LYS A 79 -3.15 10.63 10.46
C LYS A 79 -3.04 10.09 11.89
N THR A 80 -3.77 10.68 12.84
CA THR A 80 -3.78 10.24 14.25
C THR A 80 -4.36 8.83 14.39
N ALA A 81 -5.49 8.54 13.74
CA ALA A 81 -6.09 7.21 13.74
C ALA A 81 -5.12 6.15 13.19
N SER A 82 -4.46 6.45 12.06
CA SER A 82 -3.44 5.56 11.47
C SER A 82 -2.27 5.32 12.42
N ASN A 83 -1.76 6.38 13.06
CA ASN A 83 -0.65 6.26 14.01
C ASN A 83 -1.01 5.44 15.25
N ASN A 84 -2.22 5.62 15.79
CA ASN A 84 -2.70 4.86 16.93
C ASN A 84 -2.84 3.38 16.58
N LEU A 85 -3.42 3.06 15.42
CA LEU A 85 -3.52 1.68 14.96
C LEU A 85 -2.13 1.06 14.71
N MET A 86 -1.20 1.81 14.12
CA MET A 86 0.18 1.36 13.94
C MET A 86 0.83 0.98 15.26
N ARG A 87 0.69 1.82 16.30
CA ARG A 87 1.25 1.55 17.63
C ARG A 87 0.64 0.29 18.24
N LYS A 88 -0.68 0.13 18.15
CA LYS A 88 -1.40 -1.05 18.64
C LYS A 88 -0.88 -2.32 17.96
N LEU A 89 -0.84 -2.34 16.62
CA LEU A 89 -0.41 -3.51 15.85
C LEU A 89 1.06 -3.89 16.10
N LYS A 90 1.93 -2.88 16.24
CA LYS A 90 3.32 -3.12 16.63
C LYS A 90 3.40 -3.73 18.03
N GLY A 91 2.65 -3.21 18.98
CA GLY A 91 2.56 -3.74 20.35
C GLY A 91 2.13 -5.20 20.35
N GLU A 92 0.99 -5.51 19.73
CA GLU A 92 0.47 -6.89 19.59
C GLU A 92 1.51 -7.83 18.98
N TYR A 93 2.19 -7.40 17.92
CA TYR A 93 3.22 -8.20 17.27
C TYR A 93 4.43 -8.44 18.18
N THR A 94 4.92 -7.41 18.87
CA THR A 94 6.04 -7.56 19.80
C THR A 94 5.70 -8.45 20.98
N GLU A 95 4.50 -8.32 21.54
CA GLU A 95 4.00 -9.14 22.64
C GLU A 95 3.95 -10.61 22.23
N ASN A 96 3.34 -10.91 21.08
CA ASN A 96 3.32 -12.26 20.52
C ASN A 96 4.73 -12.83 20.29
N LYS A 97 5.69 -12.00 19.88
CA LYS A 97 7.09 -12.43 19.71
C LYS A 97 7.76 -12.75 21.05
N PHE A 98 7.49 -11.97 22.09
CA PHE A 98 7.99 -12.26 23.44
C PHE A 98 7.34 -13.50 24.04
N GLU A 99 6.04 -13.72 23.82
CA GLU A 99 5.36 -14.95 24.23
C GLU A 99 5.96 -16.19 23.56
N GLN A 100 6.23 -16.13 22.26
CA GLN A 100 6.89 -17.22 21.51
C GLN A 100 8.33 -17.49 21.98
N ALA A 101 9.03 -16.45 22.45
CA ALA A 101 10.40 -16.56 22.96
C ALA A 101 10.47 -16.92 24.45
N LYS A 102 9.34 -16.98 25.15
CA LYS A 102 9.26 -17.19 26.59
C LYS A 102 9.93 -18.50 27.00
N GLY A 103 10.77 -18.44 28.02
CA GLY A 103 11.54 -19.60 28.50
C GLY A 103 12.85 -19.87 27.74
N ASN A 104 13.12 -19.16 26.65
CA ASN A 104 14.40 -19.23 25.94
C ASN A 104 15.08 -17.86 25.93
N SER A 105 16.11 -17.70 26.76
CA SER A 105 16.86 -16.45 26.92
C SER A 105 17.49 -15.97 25.61
N LYS A 106 18.07 -16.88 24.82
CA LYS A 106 18.67 -16.56 23.52
C LYS A 106 17.64 -15.95 22.56
N ASN A 107 16.50 -16.63 22.39
CA ASN A 107 15.43 -16.15 21.52
C ASN A 107 14.85 -14.82 22.01
N THR A 108 14.81 -14.61 23.33
CA THR A 108 14.33 -13.34 23.92
C THR A 108 15.29 -12.20 23.59
N TRP A 109 16.60 -12.44 23.68
CA TRP A 109 17.63 -11.48 23.26
C TRP A 109 17.59 -11.20 21.75
N ASP A 110 17.32 -12.21 20.92
CA ASP A 110 17.17 -12.04 19.47
C ASP A 110 15.95 -11.15 19.16
N VAL A 111 14.80 -11.40 19.80
CA VAL A 111 13.60 -10.54 19.66
C VAL A 111 13.90 -9.09 20.08
N LEU A 112 14.59 -8.90 21.22
CA LEU A 112 15.01 -7.56 21.69
C LEU A 112 15.93 -6.86 20.70
N ASN A 113 16.92 -7.57 20.17
CA ASN A 113 17.85 -7.02 19.18
C ASN A 113 17.13 -6.61 17.90
N ASN A 114 16.15 -7.41 17.45
CA ASN A 114 15.34 -7.12 16.27
C ASN A 114 14.47 -5.88 16.48
N ILE A 115 13.81 -5.77 17.63
CA ILE A 115 12.96 -4.61 17.97
C ILE A 115 13.80 -3.33 18.09
N CYS A 116 14.97 -3.41 18.71
CA CYS A 116 15.87 -2.27 18.87
C CYS A 116 16.68 -1.94 17.59
N GLY A 117 16.51 -2.70 16.49
CA GLY A 117 17.27 -2.51 15.26
C GLY A 117 18.78 -2.73 15.44
N ARG A 118 19.15 -3.58 16.39
CA ARG A 118 20.53 -3.96 16.73
C ARG A 118 20.99 -5.23 16.02
N GLU A 119 20.16 -5.82 15.16
CA GLU A 119 20.62 -6.86 14.23
C GLU A 119 21.87 -6.34 13.55
N THR A 120 22.94 -7.11 13.74
CA THR A 120 24.30 -6.79 13.37
C THR A 120 24.33 -6.07 12.03
N ARG A 121 24.59 -4.76 12.08
CA ARG A 121 25.17 -4.01 10.97
C ARG A 121 26.38 -4.85 10.57
N GLN A 122 26.23 -5.69 9.54
CA GLN A 122 27.27 -6.58 9.07
C GLN A 122 28.53 -5.71 9.02
N ARG A 123 29.53 -6.07 9.83
CA ARG A 123 30.89 -5.57 9.62
C ARG A 123 31.21 -6.02 8.21
N ARG A 124 31.06 -5.11 7.24
CA ARG A 124 31.61 -5.28 5.90
C ARG A 124 33.11 -5.40 6.15
N ASN A 125 33.59 -6.64 6.12
CA ASN A 125 35.01 -6.92 5.91
C ASN A 125 35.33 -6.59 4.45
#